data_AF-T1B2P9-F1
#
_entry.id   AF-T1B2P9-F1
#
_cell.length_a   1.000
_cell.length_b   1.000
_cell.length_c   1.000
_cell.angle_alpha   90.00
_cell.angle_beta   90.00
_cell.angle_gamma   90.00
#
_symmetry.space_group_name_H-M   'P 1'
#
loop_
_entity.id
_entity.type
_entity.pdbx_description
1 polymer ?
#
loop_
_entity_poly.entity_id
_entity_poly.type
_entity_poly.pdbx_seq_one_letter_code
_entity_poly.pdbx_strand_id
1 'polypeptide(L)'
;NHEDPTGDIVTVEDPVEFIHQHQGCVVTHRDIGVDTESWEVALKNVLRQAPDVIYIGEIRDRQTMEFAVQFAETGHLVFSTLHANNANQALDRIINFFPDERREQVLMDLSLNIRAFISQRLVPREGASGRIAAMEIMLNSPLIQDLIFKGEVVKIR
;
A
#
# COMPACT_ATOMS: atom_id res chain seq x y z
N ASN A 1 17.86 -21.72 -19.32
CA ASN A 1 17.94 -21.70 -17.84
C ASN A 1 16.56 -21.34 -17.32
N HIS A 2 15.73 -22.34 -17.08
CA HIS A 2 14.45 -22.16 -16.40
C HIS A 2 14.73 -22.27 -14.91
N GLU A 3 14.95 -21.13 -14.25
CA GLU A 3 14.83 -21.08 -12.81
C GLU A 3 13.32 -21.05 -12.52
N ASP A 4 12.84 -21.99 -11.71
CA ASP A 4 11.45 -21.96 -11.25
C ASP A 4 11.20 -20.64 -10.52
N PRO A 5 10.02 -20.01 -10.70
CA PRO A 5 9.74 -18.75 -10.05
C PRO A 5 9.81 -18.89 -8.52
N THR A 6 10.51 -17.97 -7.87
CA THR A 6 10.67 -17.92 -6.42
C THR A 6 9.57 -17.12 -5.72
N GLY A 7 8.64 -16.52 -6.47
CA GLY A 7 7.46 -15.86 -5.92
C GLY A 7 6.48 -15.37 -6.99
N ASP A 8 5.28 -15.00 -6.52
CA ASP A 8 4.17 -14.48 -7.33
C ASP A 8 3.80 -13.06 -6.88
N ILE A 9 3.75 -12.14 -7.84
CA ILE A 9 3.44 -10.74 -7.65
C ILE A 9 2.20 -10.40 -8.47
N VAL A 10 1.19 -9.82 -7.82
CA VAL A 10 -0.01 -9.34 -8.51
C VAL A 10 -0.14 -7.83 -8.33
N THR A 11 -0.36 -7.11 -9.43
CA THR A 11 -0.72 -5.70 -9.43
C THR A 11 -2.18 -5.50 -9.82
N VAL A 12 -2.86 -4.56 -9.16
CA VAL A 12 -4.22 -4.12 -9.49
C VAL A 12 -4.18 -2.59 -9.61
N GLU A 13 -4.41 -2.09 -10.83
CA GLU A 13 -4.13 -0.70 -11.20
C GLU A 13 -5.21 -0.13 -12.14
N ASP A 14 -5.32 1.20 -12.21
CA ASP A 14 -6.30 1.92 -13.03
C ASP A 14 -5.69 3.24 -13.55
N PRO A 15 -5.08 3.25 -14.76
CA PRO A 15 -4.64 2.10 -15.56
C PRO A 15 -3.26 1.57 -15.09
N VAL A 16 -2.76 0.49 -15.69
CA VAL A 16 -1.39 0.00 -15.44
C VAL A 16 -0.35 1.01 -15.97
N GLU A 17 0.54 1.49 -15.10
CA GLU A 17 1.54 2.52 -15.48
C GLU A 17 2.84 1.93 -16.03
N PHE A 18 3.29 0.79 -15.47
CA PHE A 18 4.54 0.15 -15.81
C PHE A 18 4.34 -1.36 -16.01
N ILE A 19 4.89 -1.90 -17.09
CA ILE A 19 4.87 -3.33 -17.35
C ILE A 19 6.17 -3.95 -16.83
N HIS A 20 6.05 -4.77 -15.79
CA HIS A 20 7.17 -5.50 -15.22
C HIS A 20 7.37 -6.84 -15.92
N GLN A 21 8.60 -7.10 -16.38
CA GLN A 21 8.95 -8.40 -16.95
C GLN A 21 9.23 -9.44 -15.86
N HIS A 22 8.91 -10.70 -16.12
CA HIS A 22 9.25 -11.80 -15.22
C HIS A 22 10.77 -11.92 -15.04
N GLN A 23 11.24 -11.83 -13.80
CA GLN A 23 12.64 -11.96 -13.42
C GLN A 23 12.72 -12.62 -12.04
N GLY A 24 12.85 -13.94 -12.01
CA GLY A 24 12.80 -14.72 -10.76
C GLY A 24 11.41 -14.82 -10.12
N CYS A 25 10.51 -13.86 -10.36
CA CYS A 25 9.11 -13.90 -9.96
C CYS A 25 8.16 -13.89 -11.17
N VAL A 26 6.98 -14.49 -10.98
CA VAL A 26 5.83 -14.25 -11.86
C VAL A 26 5.22 -12.90 -11.48
N VAL A 27 4.83 -12.11 -12.48
CA VAL A 27 4.23 -10.79 -12.27
C VAL A 27 2.98 -10.68 -13.14
N THR A 28 1.82 -10.61 -12.49
CA THR A 28 0.52 -10.48 -13.16
C THR A 28 0.00 -9.06 -12.94
N HIS A 29 -0.33 -8.36 -14.02
CA HIS A 29 -0.92 -7.02 -13.96
C HIS A 29 -2.42 -7.14 -14.25
N ARG A 30 -3.24 -6.42 -13.49
CA ARG A 30 -4.70 -6.34 -13.70
C ARG A 30 -5.11 -4.89 -13.85
N ASP A 31 -5.51 -4.52 -15.05
CA ASP A 31 -6.01 -3.18 -15.37
C ASP A 31 -7.54 -3.13 -15.19
N ILE A 32 -8.01 -2.20 -14.35
CA ILE A 32 -9.45 -1.99 -14.11
C ILE A 32 -10.13 -1.48 -15.39
N GLY A 33 -11.22 -2.14 -15.77
CA GLY A 33 -11.98 -1.84 -16.99
C GLY A 33 -11.47 -2.56 -18.24
N VAL A 34 -10.28 -3.20 -18.19
CA VAL A 34 -9.73 -3.99 -19.29
C VAL A 34 -9.67 -5.48 -18.92
N ASP A 35 -8.98 -5.82 -17.83
CA ASP A 35 -8.80 -7.21 -17.39
C ASP A 35 -9.84 -7.64 -16.33
N THR A 36 -10.44 -6.67 -15.65
CA THR A 36 -11.38 -6.87 -14.54
C THR A 36 -12.36 -5.71 -14.47
N GLU A 37 -13.60 -5.97 -14.08
CA GLU A 37 -14.67 -4.95 -14.13
C GLU A 37 -14.55 -3.87 -13.06
N SER A 38 -13.98 -4.21 -11.89
CA SER A 38 -13.84 -3.28 -10.76
C SER A 38 -12.73 -3.70 -9.80
N TRP A 39 -12.34 -2.77 -8.92
CA TRP A 39 -11.42 -3.02 -7.80
C TRP A 39 -11.88 -4.18 -6.91
N GLU A 40 -13.16 -4.22 -6.56
CA GLU A 40 -13.70 -5.27 -5.70
C GLU A 40 -13.56 -6.66 -6.34
N VAL A 41 -13.92 -6.79 -7.63
CA VAL A 41 -13.81 -8.06 -8.35
C VAL A 41 -12.35 -8.47 -8.47
N ALA A 42 -11.46 -7.53 -8.78
CA ALA A 42 -10.03 -7.77 -8.88
C ALA A 42 -9.47 -8.32 -7.57
N LEU A 43 -9.65 -7.58 -6.47
CA LEU A 43 -9.08 -7.92 -5.16
C LEU A 43 -9.67 -9.21 -4.58
N LYS A 44 -10.97 -9.47 -4.78
CA LYS A 44 -11.57 -10.77 -4.41
C LYS A 44 -10.93 -11.94 -5.15
N ASN A 45 -10.56 -11.75 -6.42
CA ASN A 45 -9.90 -12.80 -7.19
C ASN A 45 -8.44 -12.99 -6.78
N VAL A 46 -7.73 -11.92 -6.39
CA VAL A 46 -6.36 -12.00 -5.87
C VAL A 46 -6.24 -12.93 -4.67
N LEU A 47 -7.22 -12.91 -3.74
CA LEU A 47 -7.26 -13.82 -2.58
C LEU A 47 -7.21 -15.31 -2.95
N ARG A 48 -7.65 -15.68 -4.15
CA ARG A 48 -7.66 -17.08 -4.63
C ARG A 48 -6.37 -17.48 -5.34
N GLN A 49 -5.53 -16.51 -5.70
CA GLN A 49 -4.26 -16.76 -6.39
C GLN A 49 -3.12 -17.06 -5.41
N ALA A 50 -3.31 -16.73 -4.11
CA ALA A 50 -2.29 -16.87 -3.07
C ALA A 50 -0.92 -16.26 -3.46
N PRO A 51 -0.89 -14.98 -3.91
CA PRO A 51 0.37 -14.33 -4.30
C PRO A 51 1.24 -14.01 -3.09
N ASP A 52 2.54 -13.86 -3.26
CA ASP A 52 3.43 -13.44 -2.17
C ASP A 52 3.38 -11.91 -1.95
N VAL A 53 3.25 -11.15 -3.04
CA VAL A 53 3.26 -9.69 -3.05
C VAL A 53 2.06 -9.16 -3.82
N ILE A 54 1.39 -8.15 -3.25
CA ILE A 54 0.25 -7.50 -3.86
C ILE A 54 0.52 -6.01 -3.96
N TYR A 55 0.50 -5.45 -5.17
CA TYR A 55 0.41 -4.02 -5.38
C TYR A 55 -1.03 -3.64 -5.68
N ILE A 56 -1.62 -2.85 -4.79
CA ILE A 56 -2.90 -2.20 -5.00
C ILE A 56 -2.55 -0.76 -5.37
N GLY A 57 -3.09 -0.22 -6.46
CA GLY A 57 -2.85 1.18 -6.86
C GLY A 57 -3.32 2.20 -5.82
N GLU A 58 -3.85 3.34 -6.26
CA GLU A 58 -4.25 4.38 -5.31
C GLU A 58 -5.49 3.96 -4.49
N ILE A 59 -5.36 3.90 -3.16
CA ILE A 59 -6.51 3.66 -2.29
C ILE A 59 -7.26 4.97 -2.04
N ARG A 60 -8.49 5.02 -2.57
CA ARG A 60 -9.38 6.17 -2.49
C ARG A 60 -10.57 5.98 -1.54
N ASP A 61 -10.86 4.75 -1.17
CA ASP A 61 -12.05 4.39 -0.39
C ASP A 61 -11.78 3.32 0.68
N ARG A 62 -12.76 3.19 1.57
CA ARG A 62 -12.76 2.22 2.67
C ARG A 62 -12.65 0.78 2.19
N GLN A 63 -13.38 0.41 1.15
CA GLN A 63 -13.48 -0.98 0.72
C GLN A 63 -12.14 -1.51 0.21
N THR A 64 -11.43 -0.70 -0.57
CA THR A 64 -10.10 -1.02 -1.08
C THR A 64 -9.08 -1.09 0.06
N MET A 65 -9.16 -0.18 1.03
CA MET A 65 -8.33 -0.22 2.24
C MET A 65 -8.58 -1.48 3.09
N GLU A 66 -9.83 -1.91 3.23
CA GLU A 66 -10.19 -3.15 3.94
C GLU A 66 -9.52 -4.37 3.34
N PHE A 67 -9.53 -4.49 2.01
CA PHE A 67 -8.79 -5.54 1.33
C PHE A 67 -7.28 -5.45 1.62
N ALA A 68 -6.69 -4.25 1.53
CA ALA A 68 -5.27 -4.06 1.79
C ALA A 68 -4.85 -4.52 3.20
N VAL A 69 -5.62 -4.14 4.22
CA VAL A 69 -5.39 -4.57 5.61
C VAL A 69 -5.56 -6.08 5.73
N GLN A 70 -6.64 -6.65 5.19
CA GLN A 70 -6.89 -8.10 5.23
C GLN A 70 -5.78 -8.91 4.55
N PHE A 71 -5.25 -8.45 3.43
CA PHE A 71 -4.12 -9.09 2.76
C PHE A 71 -2.86 -9.06 3.62
N ALA A 72 -2.57 -7.92 4.26
CA ALA A 72 -1.41 -7.81 5.14
C ALA A 72 -1.53 -8.73 6.37
N GLU A 73 -2.72 -8.82 6.98
CA GLU A 73 -3.00 -9.72 8.11
C GLU A 73 -2.81 -11.20 7.79
N THR A 74 -3.11 -11.58 6.55
CA THR A 74 -2.98 -12.96 6.07
C THR A 74 -1.56 -13.31 5.63
N GLY A 75 -0.60 -12.40 5.82
CA GLY A 75 0.84 -12.64 5.65
C GLY A 75 1.41 -12.17 4.31
N HIS A 76 0.61 -11.52 3.46
CA HIS A 76 1.08 -11.01 2.18
C HIS A 76 1.83 -9.69 2.35
N LEU A 77 2.82 -9.44 1.50
CA LEU A 77 3.44 -8.11 1.42
C LEU A 77 2.59 -7.21 0.51
N VAL A 78 1.94 -6.21 1.11
CA VAL A 78 1.05 -5.29 0.38
C VAL A 78 1.73 -3.94 0.18
N PHE A 79 1.75 -3.48 -1.07
CA PHE A 79 2.11 -2.12 -1.45
C PHE A 79 0.88 -1.38 -1.91
N SER A 80 0.78 -0.10 -1.53
CA SER A 80 -0.24 0.78 -2.06
C SER A 80 0.18 2.24 -1.97
N THR A 81 -0.55 3.11 -2.69
CA THR A 81 -0.33 4.55 -2.70
C THR A 81 -1.52 5.28 -2.11
N LEU A 82 -1.25 6.39 -1.43
CA LEU A 82 -2.25 7.32 -0.94
C LEU A 82 -1.78 8.75 -1.20
N HIS A 83 -2.73 9.64 -1.45
CA HIS A 83 -2.46 11.07 -1.47
C HIS A 83 -2.33 11.63 -0.04
N ALA A 84 -1.10 11.69 0.44
CA ALA A 84 -0.70 12.34 1.69
C ALA A 84 0.70 12.94 1.57
N ASN A 85 1.01 13.99 2.35
CA ASN A 85 2.32 14.65 2.28
C ASN A 85 3.38 14.03 3.18
N ASN A 86 2.97 13.32 4.22
CA ASN A 86 3.81 12.74 5.27
C ASN A 86 3.06 11.58 5.95
N ALA A 87 3.77 10.80 6.77
CA ALA A 87 3.27 9.56 7.35
C ALA A 87 2.05 9.76 8.27
N ASN A 88 2.04 10.80 9.10
CA ASN A 88 0.93 11.07 10.00
C ASN A 88 -0.36 11.47 9.24
N GLN A 89 -0.27 12.28 8.18
CA GLN A 89 -1.43 12.58 7.33
C GLN A 89 -1.94 11.34 6.58
N ALA A 90 -1.04 10.43 6.17
CA ALA A 90 -1.43 9.18 5.55
C ALA A 90 -2.25 8.32 6.53
N LEU A 91 -1.76 8.15 7.76
CA LEU A 91 -2.46 7.44 8.83
C LEU A 91 -3.83 8.07 9.14
N ASP A 92 -3.89 9.38 9.34
CA ASP A 92 -5.15 10.10 9.60
C ASP A 92 -6.16 9.88 8.45
N ARG A 93 -5.70 9.92 7.20
CA ARG A 93 -6.55 9.68 6.03
C ARG A 93 -7.12 8.25 6.04
N ILE A 94 -6.28 7.26 6.34
CA ILE A 94 -6.70 5.85 6.42
C ILE A 94 -7.76 5.68 7.51
N ILE A 95 -7.50 6.21 8.71
CA ILE A 95 -8.44 6.12 9.84
C ILE A 95 -9.80 6.73 9.47
N ASN A 96 -9.79 7.87 8.77
CA ASN A 96 -11.00 8.57 8.35
C ASN A 96 -11.79 7.88 7.22
N PHE A 97 -11.27 6.83 6.59
CA PHE A 97 -12.09 5.99 5.72
C PHE A 97 -13.12 5.16 6.50
N PHE A 98 -12.87 4.91 7.78
CA PHE A 98 -13.67 4.03 8.61
C PHE A 98 -14.61 4.83 9.53
N PRO A 99 -15.81 4.31 9.80
CA PRO A 99 -16.70 4.91 10.77
C PRO A 99 -16.14 4.74 12.19
N ASP A 100 -16.56 5.59 13.12
CA ASP A 100 -15.96 5.68 14.46
C ASP A 100 -16.07 4.37 15.26
N GLU A 101 -17.10 3.56 15.03
CA GLU A 101 -17.28 2.27 15.71
C GLU A 101 -16.22 1.24 15.31
N ARG A 102 -15.57 1.42 14.16
CA ARG A 102 -14.49 0.54 13.67
C ARG A 102 -13.09 1.09 13.94
N ARG A 103 -12.99 2.31 14.48
CA ARG A 103 -11.71 3.01 14.66
C ARG A 103 -10.72 2.20 15.49
N GLU A 104 -11.14 1.65 16.62
CA GLU A 104 -10.25 0.87 17.50
C GLU A 104 -9.68 -0.38 16.80
N GLN A 105 -10.53 -1.09 16.06
CA GLN A 105 -10.10 -2.27 15.29
C GLN A 105 -9.07 -1.87 14.23
N VAL A 106 -9.36 -0.83 13.44
CA VAL A 106 -8.46 -0.37 12.39
C VAL A 106 -7.12 0.09 12.95
N LEU A 107 -7.12 0.82 14.07
CA LEU A 107 -5.86 1.23 14.72
C LEU A 107 -5.04 0.03 15.18
N MET A 108 -5.70 -1.01 15.73
CA MET A 108 -5.03 -2.26 16.08
C MET A 108 -4.42 -2.94 14.86
N ASP A 109 -5.20 -3.13 13.80
CA ASP A 109 -4.76 -3.82 12.58
C ASP A 109 -3.60 -3.06 11.92
N LEU A 110 -3.70 -1.73 11.82
CA LEU A 110 -2.63 -0.88 11.28
C LEU A 110 -1.36 -0.95 12.13
N SER A 111 -1.49 -0.94 13.46
CA SER A 111 -0.33 -1.01 14.36
C SER A 111 0.48 -2.29 14.18
N LEU A 112 -0.20 -3.40 13.89
CA LEU A 112 0.43 -4.72 13.72
C LEU A 112 0.98 -4.93 12.32
N ASN A 113 0.30 -4.42 11.30
CA ASN A 113 0.57 -4.79 9.91
C ASN A 113 1.40 -3.76 9.13
N ILE A 114 1.41 -2.49 9.51
CA ILE A 114 2.22 -1.48 8.82
C ILE A 114 3.70 -1.82 8.95
N ARG A 115 4.44 -1.71 7.85
CA ARG A 115 5.91 -1.83 7.83
C ARG A 115 6.58 -0.47 7.71
N ALA A 116 6.13 0.33 6.76
CA ALA A 116 6.68 1.65 6.51
C ALA A 116 5.66 2.56 5.78
N PHE A 117 5.88 3.87 5.92
CA PHE A 117 5.33 4.88 5.02
C PHE A 117 6.51 5.60 4.35
N ILE A 118 6.42 5.78 3.04
CA ILE A 118 7.40 6.53 2.25
C ILE A 118 6.65 7.68 1.60
N SER A 119 6.87 8.89 2.09
CA SER A 119 6.26 10.09 1.55
C SER A 119 7.26 10.81 0.66
N GLN A 120 6.91 11.01 -0.61
CA GLN A 120 7.81 11.55 -1.63
C GLN A 120 7.30 12.89 -2.17
N ARG A 121 8.23 13.85 -2.34
CA ARG A 121 8.00 15.06 -3.13
C ARG A 121 9.15 15.32 -4.10
N LEU A 122 8.82 15.68 -5.33
CA LEU A 122 9.82 16.10 -6.31
C LEU A 122 10.07 17.61 -6.18
N VAL A 123 11.30 17.99 -5.85
CA VAL A 123 11.73 19.39 -5.72
C VAL A 123 12.66 19.80 -6.87
N PRO A 124 12.73 21.08 -7.24
CA PRO A 124 13.67 21.55 -8.26
C PRO A 124 15.10 21.21 -7.90
N ARG A 125 15.88 20.75 -8.88
CA ARG A 125 17.31 20.48 -8.68
C ARG A 125 18.09 21.78 -8.68
N GLU A 126 18.91 22.00 -7.66
CA GLU A 126 19.78 23.19 -7.62
C GLU A 126 20.86 23.10 -8.72
N GLY A 127 21.05 24.19 -9.46
CA GLY A 127 22.12 24.33 -10.46
C GLY A 127 21.99 23.45 -11.71
N ALA A 128 20.88 22.72 -11.88
CA ALA A 128 20.66 21.84 -13.03
C ALA A 128 19.17 21.73 -13.40
N SER A 129 18.89 21.36 -14.65
CA SER A 129 17.52 21.03 -15.08
C SER A 129 17.03 19.74 -14.43
N GLY A 130 15.72 19.66 -14.16
CA GLY A 130 15.06 18.47 -13.64
C GLY A 130 14.64 18.60 -12.17
N ARG A 131 14.25 17.48 -11.58
CA ARG A 131 13.76 17.38 -10.20
C ARG A 131 14.49 16.28 -9.44
N ILE A 132 14.58 16.40 -8.12
CA ILE A 132 15.10 15.37 -7.21
C ILE A 132 14.00 14.99 -6.20
N ALA A 133 13.96 13.72 -5.80
CA ALA A 133 13.04 13.26 -4.77
C ALA A 133 13.56 13.63 -3.37
N ALA A 134 12.75 14.40 -2.64
CA ALA A 134 12.85 14.53 -1.19
C ALA A 134 11.88 13.51 -0.57
N MET A 135 12.38 12.70 0.37
CA MET A 135 11.63 11.59 0.96
C MET A 135 11.60 11.70 2.49
N GLU A 136 10.43 11.45 3.07
CA GLU A 136 10.25 11.14 4.48
C GLU A 136 9.95 9.64 4.59
N ILE A 137 10.65 8.94 5.49
CA ILE A 137 10.50 7.50 5.68
C ILE A 137 10.20 7.24 7.16
N MET A 138 9.00 6.74 7.42
CA MET A 138 8.61 6.25 8.74
C MET A 138 8.66 4.72 8.72
N LEU A 139 9.35 4.12 9.69
CA LEU A 139 9.39 2.68 9.90
C LEU A 139 8.57 2.32 11.15
N ASN A 140 7.89 1.18 11.13
CA ASN A 140 7.06 0.73 12.26
C ASN A 140 7.91 0.19 13.42
N SER A 141 8.58 1.09 14.14
CA SER A 141 9.26 0.76 15.40
C SER A 141 8.25 0.50 16.53
N PRO A 142 8.65 -0.12 17.66
CA PRO A 142 7.74 -0.35 18.79
C PRO A 142 7.04 0.92 19.31
N LEU A 143 7.71 2.07 19.26
CA LEU A 143 7.10 3.35 19.64
C LEU A 143 6.02 3.79 18.63
N ILE A 144 6.30 3.65 17.33
CA ILE A 144 5.34 4.00 16.27
C ILE A 144 4.11 3.08 16.36
N GLN A 145 4.33 1.77 16.56
CA GLN A 145 3.27 0.81 16.78
C GLN A 145 2.37 1.21 17.95
N ASP A 146 2.94 1.56 19.10
CA ASP A 146 2.20 2.01 20.29
C ASP A 146 1.42 3.32 20.03
N LEU A 147 2.02 4.29 19.32
CA LEU A 147 1.34 5.53 18.95
C LEU A 147 0.16 5.30 18.00
N ILE A 148 0.31 4.40 17.01
CA ILE A 148 -0.78 4.02 16.10
C ILE A 148 -1.89 3.32 16.90
N PHE A 149 -1.53 2.33 17.73
CA PHE A 149 -2.50 1.61 18.55
C PHE A 149 -3.34 2.53 19.45
N LYS A 150 -2.72 3.56 20.04
CA LYS A 150 -3.40 4.57 20.87
C LYS A 150 -4.15 5.64 20.08
N GLY A 151 -4.04 5.66 18.75
CA GLY A 151 -4.60 6.72 17.91
C GLY A 151 -3.89 8.08 18.04
N GLU A 152 -2.69 8.12 18.61
CA GLU A 152 -1.91 9.34 18.81
C GLU A 152 -1.02 9.69 17.61
N VAL A 153 -1.52 9.44 16.39
CA VAL A 153 -0.74 9.50 15.14
C VAL A 153 -0.15 10.89 14.84
N VAL A 154 -0.75 11.96 15.38
CA VAL A 154 -0.24 13.34 15.30
C VAL A 154 1.11 13.51 16.00
N LYS A 155 1.48 12.63 16.94
CA LYS A 155 2.77 12.65 17.63
C LYS A 155 3.91 12.06 16.78
N ILE A 156 3.61 11.40 15.67
CA ILE A 156 4.60 10.87 14.73
C ILE A 156 5.21 12.05 13.95
N ARG A 157 6.54 12.21 14.02
CA ARG A 157 7.32 13.30 13.40
C ARG A 157 8.61 12.78 12.80
#